data_AF-A0A0G1YN49-F1
#
_entry.id   AF-A0A0G1YN49-F1
#
_cell.length_a   1.000
_cell.length_b   1.000
_cell.length_c   1.000
_cell.angle_alpha   90.00
_cell.angle_beta   90.00
_cell.angle_gamma   90.00
#
_symmetry.space_group_name_H-M   'P 1'
#
loop_
_entity.id
_entity.type
_entity.pdbx_description
1 polymer ?
#
loop_
_entity_poly.entity_id
_entity_poly.type
_entity_poly.pdbx_seq_one_letter_code
_entity_poly.pdbx_strand_id
1 'polypeptide(L)'
;MRNIWKEQEFLAVFDEHADEFFSYCVSRIPDRAQAQQILEQTFKRAWDEMGAGQPLRAERFYRLLDEAVNARANRALAAVVRFFESFKGTVASPS
;
A
#
# COMPACT_ATOMS: atom_id res chain seq x y z
N MET A 1 -22.31 9.85 15.20
CA MET A 1 -22.81 10.60 14.02
C MET A 1 -22.12 10.06 12.79
N ARG A 2 -22.85 9.52 11.80
CA ARG A 2 -22.27 9.14 10.50
C ARG A 2 -21.99 10.44 9.75
N ASN A 3 -20.74 10.66 9.36
CA ASN A 3 -20.33 11.90 8.70
C ASN A 3 -20.64 11.78 7.19
N ILE A 4 -21.90 12.03 6.83
CA ILE A 4 -22.44 11.86 5.47
C ILE A 4 -21.58 12.58 4.42
N TRP A 5 -21.05 13.75 4.75
CA TRP A 5 -20.15 14.52 3.89
C TRP A 5 -18.82 13.80 3.60
N LYS A 6 -18.24 13.14 4.61
CA LYS A 6 -17.01 12.34 4.43
C LYS A 6 -17.26 11.13 3.55
N GLU A 7 -18.42 10.51 3.70
CA GLU A 7 -18.83 9.37 2.88
C GLU A 7 -18.93 9.78 1.40
N GLN A 8 -19.56 10.92 1.11
CA GLN A 8 -19.67 11.44 -0.25
C GLN A 8 -18.32 11.82 -0.87
N GLU A 9 -17.44 12.50 -0.12
CA GLU A 9 -16.10 12.83 -0.61
C GLU A 9 -15.28 11.57 -0.92
N PHE A 10 -15.36 10.57 -0.06
CA PHE A 10 -14.68 9.30 -0.27
C PHE A 10 -15.22 8.57 -1.50
N LEU A 11 -16.55 8.46 -1.61
CA LEU A 11 -17.21 7.80 -2.73
C LEU A 11 -16.92 8.49 -4.05
N ALA A 12 -16.85 9.83 -4.09
CA ALA A 12 -16.49 10.56 -5.29
C ALA A 12 -15.08 10.18 -5.79
N VAL A 13 -14.09 10.14 -4.87
CA VAL A 13 -12.72 9.71 -5.23
C VAL A 13 -12.68 8.24 -5.63
N PHE A 14 -13.45 7.38 -4.95
CA PHE A 14 -13.53 5.96 -5.26
C PHE A 14 -14.12 5.73 -6.66
N ASP A 15 -15.28 6.30 -6.96
CA ASP A 15 -15.99 6.13 -8.22
C ASP A 15 -15.18 6.69 -9.40
N GLU A 16 -14.43 7.78 -9.19
CA GLU A 16 -13.62 8.41 -10.24
C GLU A 16 -12.30 7.67 -10.51
N HIS A 17 -11.64 7.13 -9.48
CA HIS A 17 -10.25 6.68 -9.59
C HIS A 17 -9.96 5.22 -9.22
N ALA A 18 -10.93 4.44 -8.72
CA ALA A 18 -10.67 3.07 -8.25
C ALA A 18 -9.99 2.18 -9.30
N ASP A 19 -10.45 2.24 -10.56
CA ASP A 19 -9.87 1.46 -11.67
C ASP A 19 -8.45 1.92 -12.03
N GLU A 20 -8.20 3.23 -11.97
CA GLU A 20 -6.89 3.83 -12.23
C GLU A 20 -5.88 3.42 -11.15
N PHE A 21 -6.27 3.49 -9.88
CA PHE A 21 -5.46 3.04 -8.74
C PHE A 21 -5.18 1.54 -8.79
N PHE A 22 -6.17 0.72 -9.17
CA PHE A 22 -5.96 -0.71 -9.33
C PHE A 22 -4.98 -1.01 -10.47
N SER A 23 -5.12 -0.33 -11.59
CA SER A 23 -4.20 -0.46 -12.73
C SER A 23 -2.77 -0.07 -12.34
N TYR A 24 -2.60 1.01 -11.56
CA TYR A 24 -1.32 1.43 -11.00
C TYR A 24 -0.69 0.34 -10.10
N CYS A 25 -1.48 -0.32 -9.25
CA CYS A 25 -1.01 -1.39 -8.38
C CYS A 25 -0.58 -2.62 -9.18
N VAL A 26 -1.40 -3.06 -10.13
CA VAL A 26 -1.13 -4.23 -10.97
C VAL A 26 0.11 -4.02 -11.84
N SER A 27 0.40 -2.79 -12.27
CA SER A 27 1.61 -2.51 -13.05
C SER A 27 2.91 -2.65 -12.23
N ARG A 28 2.83 -2.75 -10.90
CA ARG A 28 3.97 -2.86 -9.98
C ARG A 28 4.00 -4.19 -9.21
N ILE A 29 2.83 -4.81 -9.05
CA ILE A 29 2.64 -6.04 -8.29
C ILE A 29 2.02 -7.08 -9.24
N PRO A 30 2.81 -8.06 -9.71
CA PRO A 30 2.36 -9.03 -10.70
C PRO A 30 1.17 -9.89 -10.23
N ASP A 31 1.06 -10.12 -8.92
CA ASP A 31 -0.05 -10.84 -8.31
C ASP A 31 -1.25 -9.91 -8.11
N ARG A 32 -2.32 -10.13 -8.89
CA ARG A 32 -3.55 -9.33 -8.84
C ARG A 32 -4.27 -9.40 -7.49
N ALA A 33 -4.25 -10.55 -6.81
CA ALA A 33 -4.91 -10.68 -5.50
C ALA A 33 -4.16 -9.84 -4.45
N GLN A 34 -2.83 -9.83 -4.52
CA GLN A 34 -2.02 -8.96 -3.67
C GLN A 34 -2.19 -7.47 -4.00
N ALA A 35 -2.25 -7.14 -5.29
CA ALA A 35 -2.51 -5.77 -5.74
C ALA A 35 -3.85 -5.25 -5.20
N GLN A 36 -4.90 -6.07 -5.27
CA GLN A 36 -6.22 -5.76 -4.72
C GLN A 36 -6.16 -5.57 -3.20
N GLN A 37 -5.51 -6.50 -2.47
CA GLN A 37 -5.38 -6.40 -1.03
C GLN A 37 -4.68 -5.10 -0.59
N ILE A 38 -3.65 -4.67 -1.32
CA ILE A 38 -2.94 -3.42 -1.04
C ILE A 38 -3.83 -2.22 -1.30
N LEU A 39 -4.54 -2.20 -2.42
CA LEU A 39 -5.48 -1.13 -2.74
C LEU A 39 -6.58 -0.99 -1.68
N GLU A 40 -7.19 -2.10 -1.25
CA GLU A 40 -8.21 -2.12 -0.19
C GLU A 40 -7.67 -1.60 1.14
N GLN A 41 -6.45 -1.98 1.53
CA GLN A 41 -5.80 -1.47 2.74
C GLN A 41 -5.52 0.03 2.63
N THR A 42 -5.11 0.51 1.46
CA THR A 42 -4.89 1.94 1.22
C THR A 42 -6.21 2.71 1.31
N PHE A 43 -7.32 2.19 0.77
CA PHE A 43 -8.65 2.79 0.93
C PHE A 43 -9.08 2.87 2.39
N LYS A 44 -8.85 1.82 3.18
CA LYS A 44 -9.13 1.84 4.63
C LYS A 44 -8.30 2.91 5.34
N ARG A 45 -7.00 3.00 5.05
CA ARG A 45 -6.12 4.02 5.63
C ARG A 45 -6.56 5.44 5.23
N ALA A 46 -6.93 5.64 3.97
CA ALA A 46 -7.43 6.93 3.48
C ALA A 46 -8.71 7.35 4.22
N TRP A 47 -9.64 6.42 4.44
CA TRP A 47 -10.84 6.65 5.23
C TRP A 47 -10.52 7.06 6.68
N ASP A 48 -9.56 6.39 7.32
CA ASP A 48 -9.12 6.72 8.68
C ASP A 48 -8.47 8.11 8.74
N GLU A 49 -7.64 8.47 7.75
CA GLU A 49 -7.02 9.80 7.64
C GLU A 49 -8.09 10.92 7.44
N MET A 50 -9.16 10.65 6.71
CA MET A 50 -10.32 11.56 6.63
C MET A 50 -11.02 11.73 7.98
N GLY A 51 -11.05 10.66 8.80
CA GLY A 51 -11.49 10.69 10.19
C GLY A 51 -10.83 11.82 10.99
N ALA A 52 -9.53 12.03 10.76
CA ALA A 52 -8.68 13.03 11.42
C ALA A 52 -8.77 14.45 10.83
N GLY A 53 -9.67 14.70 9.86
CA GLY A 53 -9.91 16.02 9.29
C GLY A 53 -9.05 16.37 8.06
N GLN A 54 -8.37 15.40 7.47
CA GLN A 54 -7.65 15.58 6.21
C GLN A 54 -8.61 15.30 5.03
N PRO A 55 -8.78 16.22 4.07
CA PRO A 55 -9.59 15.95 2.89
C PRO A 55 -8.94 14.88 2.03
N LEU A 56 -9.73 13.94 1.50
CA LEU A 56 -9.22 12.95 0.57
C LEU A 56 -9.21 13.53 -0.84
N ARG A 57 -8.01 13.62 -1.41
CA ARG A 57 -7.79 13.99 -2.82
C ARG A 57 -7.02 12.87 -3.52
N ALA A 58 -7.18 12.75 -4.83
CA ALA A 58 -6.51 11.73 -5.62
C ALA A 58 -4.99 11.74 -5.43
N GLU A 59 -4.35 12.92 -5.34
CA GLU A 59 -2.90 13.04 -5.15
C GLU A 59 -2.43 12.58 -3.76
N ARG A 60 -3.30 12.68 -2.75
CA ARG A 60 -3.02 12.10 -1.43
C ARG A 60 -3.13 10.59 -1.49
N PHE A 61 -4.17 10.08 -2.15
CA PHE A 61 -4.35 8.64 -2.32
C PHE A 61 -3.18 8.00 -3.05
N TYR A 62 -2.72 8.59 -4.15
CA TYR A 62 -1.55 8.12 -4.90
C TYR A 62 -0.30 8.01 -4.03
N ARG A 63 -0.07 8.96 -3.12
CA ARG A 63 1.06 8.90 -2.19
C ARG A 63 0.93 7.74 -1.20
N LEU A 64 -0.25 7.53 -0.63
CA LEU A 64 -0.51 6.41 0.26
C LEU A 64 -0.35 5.06 -0.46
N LEU A 65 -0.76 5.01 -1.72
CA LEU A 65 -0.65 3.84 -2.57
C LEU A 65 0.81 3.52 -2.92
N ASP A 66 1.58 4.54 -3.33
CA ASP A 66 3.01 4.42 -3.61
C ASP A 66 3.80 3.98 -2.36
N GLU A 67 3.50 4.57 -1.20
CA GLU A 67 4.05 4.13 0.10
C GLU A 67 3.75 2.64 0.36
N ALA A 68 2.51 2.19 0.15
CA ALA A 68 2.10 0.82 0.42
C ALA A 68 2.77 -0.19 -0.52
N VAL A 69 2.87 0.14 -1.81
CA VAL A 69 3.55 -0.68 -2.82
C VAL A 69 5.04 -0.77 -2.51
N ASN A 70 5.70 0.36 -2.23
CA ASN A 70 7.13 0.40 -1.92
C ASN A 70 7.45 -0.30 -0.60
N ALA A 71 6.62 -0.15 0.43
CA ALA A 71 6.77 -0.87 1.70
C ALA A 71 6.67 -2.39 1.54
N ARG A 72 5.89 -2.88 0.56
CA ARG A 72 5.83 -4.30 0.21
C ARG A 72 7.10 -4.76 -0.50
N ALA A 73 7.55 -4.03 -1.51
CA ALA A 73 8.76 -4.32 -2.26
C ALA A 73 10.00 -4.34 -1.35
N ASN A 74 10.13 -3.34 -0.48
CA ASN A 74 11.24 -3.24 0.48
C ASN A 74 11.23 -4.37 1.52
N ARG A 75 10.05 -4.84 1.96
CA ARG A 75 9.94 -6.01 2.85
C ARG A 75 10.41 -7.31 2.18
N ALA A 76 10.09 -7.50 0.90
CA ALA A 76 10.56 -8.66 0.15
C ALA A 76 12.08 -8.64 -0.01
N LEU A 77 12.65 -7.49 -0.38
CA LEU A 77 14.11 -7.30 -0.49
C LEU A 77 14.81 -7.51 0.85
N ALA A 78 14.29 -6.95 1.94
CA ALA A 78 14.87 -7.12 3.28
C ALA A 78 14.90 -8.60 3.71
N ALA A 79 13.87 -9.38 3.37
CA ALA A 79 13.84 -10.82 3.66
C ALA A 79 14.93 -11.58 2.89
N VAL A 80 15.12 -11.25 1.61
CA VAL A 80 16.19 -11.83 0.78
C VAL A 80 17.57 -11.45 1.31
N VAL A 81 17.79 -10.19 1.67
CA VAL A 81 19.06 -9.72 2.25
C VAL A 81 19.36 -10.47 3.55
N ARG A 82 18.40 -10.56 4.48
CA ARG A 82 18.56 -11.32 5.73
C ARG A 82 18.86 -12.81 5.49
N PHE A 83 18.20 -13.41 4.49
CA PHE A 83 18.47 -14.80 4.10
C PHE A 83 19.92 -14.97 3.63
N PHE A 84 20.42 -14.09 2.76
CA PHE A 84 21.82 -14.14 2.31
C PHE A 84 22.82 -13.85 3.44
N GLU A 85 22.52 -12.93 4.36
CA GLU A 85 23.34 -12.68 5.55
C GLU A 85 23.43 -13.92 6.46
N SER A 86 22.33 -14.65 6.64
CA SER A 86 22.31 -15.91 7.39
C SER A 86 23.27 -16.97 6.80
N PHE A 87 23.43 -17.00 5.47
CA PHE A 87 24.38 -17.92 4.81
C PHE A 87 25.84 -17.50 5.01
N LYS A 88 26.14 -16.20 5.08
CA LYS A 88 27.49 -15.72 5.37
C LYS A 88 27.94 -16.03 6.79
N GLY A 89 27.01 -16.02 7.75
CA GLY A 89 27.29 -16.35 9.16
C GLY A 89 27.68 -17.82 9.41
N THR A 90 27.24 -18.76 8.57
CA THR A 90 27.53 -20.20 8.74
C THR A 90 28.95 -20.59 8.31
N VAL A 91 29.63 -19.78 7.49
CA VAL A 91 30.97 -20.10 6.96
C VAL A 91 32.11 -19.65 7.89
N ALA A 92 31.80 -18.89 8.96
CA ALA A 92 32.79 -18.25 9.83
C ALA A 92 33.00 -18.95 11.20
N SER A 93 32.94 -20.28 11.25
CA SER A 93 33.35 -21.04 12.44
C SER A 93 34.39 -22.11 12.08
N PRO A 94 35.69 -21.77 12.02
CA PRO A 94 36.74 -22.76 12.09
C PRO A 94 36.92 -23.20 13.55
N SER A 95 36.95 -24.52 13.74
CA SER A 95 37.30 -25.20 15.01
C SER A 95 38.75 -24.97 15.40
#